data_AF-A0A3D5GAF9-F1
#
_entry.id   AF-A0A3D5GAF9-F1
#
_cell.length_a   1.000
_cell.length_b   1.000
_cell.length_c   1.000
_cell.angle_alpha   90.00
_cell.angle_beta   90.00
_cell.angle_gamma   90.00
#
_symmetry.space_group_name_H-M   'P 1'
#
loop_
_entity.id
_entity.type
_entity.pdbx_description
1 polymer ?
#
loop_
_entity_poly.entity_id
_entity_poly.type
_entity_poly.pdbx_seq_one_letter_code
_entity_poly.pdbx_strand_id
1 'polypeptide(L)'
;MGWFQRLFGLEKPEPQAQAMAQVVQQAAESQSIAPAKVGPDGNFDESGLAKRVALAFDGDSEVADIETVWVAQLSGTVVLKGQVPSQEILDKLVAIASAEEGATGVQTDQVTVG
;
A
#
# COMPACT_ATOMS: atom_id res chain seq x y z
N MET A 1 -5.04 15.10 -3.98
CA MET A 1 -4.48 14.24 -5.06
C MET A 1 -4.43 12.81 -4.54
N GLY A 2 -4.69 11.78 -5.36
CA GLY A 2 -4.66 10.39 -4.89
C GLY A 2 -3.30 9.97 -4.33
N TRP A 3 -3.29 9.02 -3.41
CA TRP A 3 -2.08 8.51 -2.74
C TRP A 3 -1.03 8.04 -3.73
N PHE A 4 -1.42 7.25 -4.73
CA PHE A 4 -0.51 6.69 -5.72
C PHE A 4 0.22 7.79 -6.52
N GLN A 5 -0.55 8.78 -6.98
CA GLN A 5 -0.02 9.95 -7.69
C GLN A 5 0.88 10.80 -6.79
N ARG A 6 0.47 11.04 -5.53
CA ARG A 6 1.21 11.88 -4.60
C ARG A 6 2.54 11.25 -4.16
N LEU A 7 2.52 9.95 -3.86
CA LEU A 7 3.68 9.24 -3.32
C LEU A 7 4.69 8.81 -4.39
N PHE A 8 4.22 8.45 -5.58
CA PHE A 8 5.07 7.87 -6.61
C PHE A 8 5.17 8.73 -7.88
N GLY A 9 4.35 9.78 -8.02
CA GLY A 9 4.31 10.60 -9.23
C GLY A 9 3.76 9.86 -10.45
N LEU A 10 3.14 8.70 -10.24
CA LEU A 10 2.61 7.82 -11.29
C LEU A 10 1.08 7.87 -11.28
N GLU A 11 0.47 7.79 -12.45
CA GLU A 11 -0.98 7.62 -12.54
C GLU A 11 -1.39 6.26 -11.97
N LYS A 12 -2.62 6.19 -11.46
CA LYS A 12 -3.18 4.92 -10.97
C LYS A 12 -3.15 3.91 -12.13
N PRO A 13 -2.67 2.67 -11.89
CA PRO A 13 -2.72 1.64 -12.91
C PRO A 13 -4.18 1.35 -13.29
N GLU A 14 -4.38 0.85 -14.51
CA GLU A 14 -5.73 0.48 -14.95
C GLU A 14 -6.35 -0.56 -14.00
N PRO A 15 -7.66 -0.46 -13.71
CA PRO A 15 -8.34 -1.43 -12.87
C PRO A 15 -8.16 -2.84 -13.41
N GLN A 16 -7.59 -3.72 -12.60
CA GLN A 16 -7.48 -5.12 -12.96
C GLN A 16 -8.83 -5.82 -12.77
N ALA A 17 -9.18 -6.71 -13.71
CA ALA A 17 -10.39 -7.53 -13.61
C ALA A 17 -10.32 -8.55 -12.46
N GLN A 18 -9.11 -8.86 -12.01
CA GLN A 18 -8.84 -9.79 -10.92
C GLN A 18 -8.58 -9.03 -9.62
N ALA A 19 -8.86 -9.66 -8.48
CA ALA A 19 -8.52 -9.08 -7.20
C ALA A 19 -7.00 -8.98 -7.05
N MET A 20 -6.52 -7.90 -6.43
CA MET A 20 -5.08 -7.64 -6.27
C MET A 20 -4.34 -8.81 -5.60
N ALA A 21 -4.95 -9.47 -4.62
CA ALA A 21 -4.40 -10.66 -3.98
C ALA A 21 -4.13 -11.80 -4.97
N GLN A 22 -5.02 -12.02 -5.95
CA GLN A 22 -4.84 -13.04 -6.99
C GLN A 22 -3.69 -12.68 -7.93
N VAL A 23 -3.56 -11.40 -8.30
CA VAL A 23 -2.46 -10.92 -9.14
C VAL A 23 -1.11 -11.13 -8.46
N VAL A 24 -1.03 -10.81 -7.17
CA VAL A 24 0.19 -11.03 -6.37
C VAL A 24 0.52 -12.52 -6.27
N GLN A 25 -0.45 -13.37 -5.94
CA GLN A 25 -0.23 -14.81 -5.83
C GLN A 25 0.23 -15.43 -7.17
N GLN A 26 -0.43 -15.08 -8.27
CA GLN A 26 -0.05 -15.58 -9.60
C GLN A 26 1.36 -15.13 -9.99
N ALA A 27 1.72 -13.87 -9.79
CA ALA A 27 3.05 -13.39 -10.10
C ALA A 27 4.12 -14.03 -9.20
N ALA A 28 3.82 -14.21 -7.91
CA ALA A 28 4.72 -14.86 -6.97
C ALA A 28 5.00 -16.32 -7.37
N GLU A 29 3.97 -17.07 -7.78
CA GLU A 29 4.11 -18.46 -8.21
C GLU A 29 4.76 -18.60 -9.60
N SER A 30 4.26 -17.86 -10.59
CA SER A 30 4.68 -18.01 -12.00
C SER A 30 6.04 -17.39 -12.30
N GLN A 31 6.40 -16.32 -11.59
CA GLN A 31 7.63 -15.56 -11.85
C GLN A 31 8.63 -15.66 -10.69
N SER A 32 8.31 -16.41 -9.62
CA SER A 32 9.14 -16.55 -8.42
C SER A 32 9.49 -15.20 -7.77
N ILE A 33 8.57 -14.23 -7.86
CA ILE A 33 8.71 -12.91 -7.25
C ILE A 33 8.25 -12.99 -5.79
N ALA A 34 8.97 -12.36 -4.87
CA ALA A 34 8.47 -12.26 -3.49
C ALA A 34 7.14 -11.46 -3.49
N PRO A 35 6.08 -11.89 -2.78
CA PRO A 35 4.78 -11.19 -2.79
C PRO A 35 4.87 -9.68 -2.48
N ALA A 36 5.76 -9.29 -1.56
CA ALA A 36 6.00 -7.89 -1.23
C ALA A 36 6.62 -7.07 -2.38
N LYS A 37 7.23 -7.74 -3.37
CA LYS A 37 7.88 -7.15 -4.54
C LYS A 37 7.07 -7.28 -5.83
N VAL A 38 5.81 -7.73 -5.76
CA VAL A 38 4.92 -7.68 -6.92
C VAL A 38 4.40 -6.25 -7.09
N GLY A 39 4.33 -5.67 -8.26
CA GLY A 39 3.71 -4.36 -8.49
C GLY A 39 2.19 -4.48 -8.54
N PRO A 40 1.44 -3.37 -8.51
CA PRO A 40 0.00 -3.39 -8.76
C PRO A 40 -0.34 -3.83 -10.19
N ASP A 41 0.64 -3.93 -11.09
CA ASP A 41 0.54 -4.44 -12.46
C ASP A 41 0.90 -5.94 -12.57
N GLY A 42 1.29 -6.59 -11.47
CA GLY A 42 1.73 -7.98 -11.46
C GLY A 42 3.19 -8.21 -11.88
N ASN A 43 3.96 -7.16 -12.14
CA ASN A 43 5.38 -7.26 -12.49
C ASN A 43 6.27 -7.13 -11.26
N PHE A 44 7.58 -7.34 -11.41
CA PHE A 44 8.52 -7.09 -10.31
C PHE A 44 8.66 -5.58 -10.04
N ASP A 45 8.50 -5.19 -8.78
CA ASP A 45 8.67 -3.83 -8.29
C ASP A 45 9.25 -3.84 -6.87
N GLU A 46 10.40 -3.20 -6.67
CA GLU A 46 11.03 -3.09 -5.34
C GLU A 46 10.13 -2.39 -4.31
N SER A 47 9.25 -1.49 -4.75
CA SER A 47 8.25 -0.79 -3.92
C SER A 47 6.84 -1.33 -4.15
N GLY A 48 6.72 -2.57 -4.61
CA GLY A 48 5.46 -3.19 -5.01
C GLY A 48 4.37 -3.16 -3.94
N LEU A 49 4.69 -3.56 -2.71
CA LEU A 49 3.75 -3.53 -1.59
C LEU A 49 3.37 -2.08 -1.23
N ALA A 50 4.32 -1.15 -1.13
CA ALA A 50 4.00 0.26 -0.87
C ALA A 50 3.05 0.85 -1.92
N LYS A 51 3.26 0.50 -3.20
CA LYS A 51 2.42 0.91 -4.32
C LYS A 51 1.00 0.33 -4.23
N ARG A 52 0.87 -0.95 -3.89
CA ARG A 52 -0.45 -1.57 -3.67
C ARG A 52 -1.19 -0.97 -2.48
N VAL A 53 -0.50 -0.76 -1.36
CA VAL A 53 -1.06 -0.11 -0.16
C VAL A 53 -1.57 1.29 -0.50
N ALA A 54 -0.80 2.09 -1.23
CA ALA A 54 -1.24 3.41 -1.68
C ALA A 54 -2.49 3.33 -2.58
N LEU A 55 -2.56 2.34 -3.47
CA LEU A 55 -3.74 2.10 -4.31
C LEU A 55 -4.96 1.68 -3.48
N ALA A 56 -4.76 0.88 -2.43
CA ALA A 56 -5.82 0.46 -1.52
C ALA A 56 -6.36 1.65 -0.70
N PHE A 57 -5.48 2.53 -0.21
CA PHE A 57 -5.89 3.77 0.45
C PHE A 57 -6.67 4.70 -0.49
N ASP A 58 -6.26 4.74 -1.75
CA ASP A 58 -6.96 5.47 -2.82
C ASP A 58 -8.36 4.94 -3.12
N GLY A 59 -8.67 3.70 -2.75
CA GLY A 59 -9.97 3.06 -2.92
C GLY A 59 -10.91 3.21 -1.72
N ASP A 60 -10.41 3.69 -0.57
CA ASP A 60 -11.18 3.84 0.66
C ASP A 60 -11.46 5.33 0.95
N SER A 61 -12.73 5.73 0.84
CA SER A 61 -13.14 7.13 0.96
C SER A 61 -12.86 7.77 2.32
N GLU A 62 -12.64 6.99 3.38
CA GLU A 62 -12.36 7.56 4.71
C GLU A 62 -10.88 7.94 4.88
N VAL A 63 -9.98 7.37 4.05
CA VAL A 63 -8.54 7.64 4.12
C VAL A 63 -7.96 8.21 2.82
N ALA A 64 -8.71 8.20 1.72
CA ALA A 64 -8.27 8.68 0.41
C ALA A 64 -7.80 10.14 0.40
N ASP A 65 -8.38 10.98 1.27
CA ASP A 65 -8.09 12.43 1.34
C ASP A 65 -6.95 12.79 2.31
N ILE A 66 -6.27 11.82 2.91
CA ILE A 66 -5.15 12.06 3.83
C ILE A 66 -3.87 12.36 3.05
N GLU A 67 -3.47 13.63 3.05
CA GLU A 67 -2.26 14.08 2.36
C GLU A 67 -1.02 14.17 3.28
N THR A 68 -1.22 14.03 4.59
CA THR A 68 -0.21 14.21 5.65
C THR A 68 0.52 12.93 6.05
N VAL A 69 0.20 11.79 5.43
CA VAL A 69 0.84 10.50 5.68
C VAL A 69 1.65 10.06 4.47
N TRP A 70 2.75 9.37 4.67
CA TRP A 70 3.55 8.73 3.62
C TRP A 70 3.60 7.24 3.83
N VAL A 71 3.57 6.49 2.72
CA VAL A 71 3.74 5.04 2.70
C VAL A 71 5.13 4.73 2.18
N ALA A 72 5.90 4.01 2.97
CA ALA A 72 7.15 3.39 2.56
C ALA A 72 7.08 1.89 2.81
N GLN A 73 8.05 1.17 2.25
CA GLN A 73 8.19 -0.27 2.45
C GLN A 73 9.63 -0.57 2.81
N LEU A 74 9.80 -1.51 3.74
CA LEU A 74 11.06 -2.13 4.08
C LEU A 74 10.89 -3.64 3.97
N SER A 75 11.30 -4.20 2.83
CA SER A 75 11.07 -5.63 2.52
C SER A 75 9.58 -6.00 2.59
N GLY A 76 9.14 -6.81 3.55
CA GLY A 76 7.71 -7.15 3.74
C GLY A 76 6.96 -6.20 4.66
N THR A 77 7.63 -5.21 5.25
CA THR A 77 7.04 -4.34 6.28
C THR A 77 6.63 -3.01 5.66
N VAL A 78 5.38 -2.61 5.86
CA VAL A 78 4.89 -1.28 5.49
C VAL A 78 5.29 -0.29 6.58
N VAL A 79 5.84 0.85 6.20
CA VAL A 79 6.23 1.92 7.13
C VAL A 79 5.37 3.14 6.84
N LEU A 80 4.47 3.46 7.76
CA LEU A 80 3.65 4.66 7.72
C LEU A 80 4.39 5.79 8.44
N LYS A 81 4.38 6.98 7.85
CA LYS A 81 5.05 8.17 8.41
C LYS A 81 4.15 9.39 8.27
N GLY A 82 4.28 10.38 9.15
CA GLY A 82 3.60 11.67 9.02
C GLY A 82 2.57 11.91 10.12
N GLN A 83 1.42 12.48 9.76
CA GLN A 83 0.37 12.86 10.71
C GLN A 83 -0.99 12.34 10.29
N VAL A 84 -1.75 11.80 11.24
CA VAL A 84 -3.12 11.34 11.06
C VAL A 84 -4.06 12.13 11.98
N PRO A 85 -5.30 12.40 11.55
CA PRO A 85 -6.25 13.22 12.32
C PRO A 85 -6.80 12.53 13.58
N SER A 86 -6.78 11.19 13.62
CA SER A 86 -7.27 10.42 14.76
C SER A 86 -6.62 9.04 14.83
N GLN A 87 -6.71 8.39 16.00
CA GLN A 87 -6.28 7.01 16.18
C GLN A 87 -7.12 6.05 15.32
N GLU A 88 -8.42 6.31 15.16
CA GLU A 88 -9.31 5.48 14.32
C GLU A 88 -8.83 5.44 12.87
N ILE A 89 -8.38 6.60 12.34
CA ILE A 89 -7.81 6.68 11.01
C ILE A 89 -6.48 5.94 10.93
N LEU A 90 -5.63 6.02 11.95
CA LEU A 90 -4.40 5.23 12.00
C LEU A 90 -4.68 3.73 11.96
N ASP A 91 -5.61 3.27 12.79
CA ASP A 91 -5.99 1.87 12.88
C ASP A 91 -6.56 1.38 11.54
N LYS A 92 -7.32 2.24 10.85
CA LYS A 92 -7.84 1.94 9.50
C LYS A 92 -6.73 1.82 8.46
N LEU A 93 -5.78 2.76 8.45
CA LEU A 93 -4.60 2.69 7.56
C LEU A 93 -3.78 1.42 7.82
N VAL A 94 -3.58 1.05 9.09
CA VAL A 94 -2.89 -0.18 9.48
C VAL A 94 -3.66 -1.41 9.01
N ALA A 95 -4.98 -1.46 9.21
CA ALA A 95 -5.82 -2.57 8.78
C ALA A 95 -5.72 -2.79 7.27
N ILE A 96 -5.90 -1.74 6.47
CA ILE A 96 -5.79 -1.81 5.01
C ILE A 96 -4.37 -2.26 4.61
N ALA A 97 -3.31 -1.65 5.17
CA ALA A 97 -1.94 -2.00 4.83
C ALA A 97 -1.57 -3.45 5.20
N SER A 98 -2.12 -3.97 6.30
CA SER A 98 -1.88 -5.34 6.76
C SER A 98 -2.65 -6.39 5.96
N ALA A 99 -3.74 -5.99 5.28
CA ALA A 99 -4.54 -6.88 4.45
C ALA A 99 -3.91 -7.12 3.07
N GLU A 100 -2.93 -6.31 2.67
CA GLU A 100 -2.22 -6.47 1.41
C GLU A 100 -1.33 -7.72 1.41
N GLU A 101 -1.44 -8.51 0.34
CA GLU A 101 -0.68 -9.76 0.17
C GLU A 101 0.83 -9.51 0.24
N GLY A 102 1.55 -10.29 1.05
CA GLY A 102 2.99 -10.11 1.27
C GLY A 102 3.37 -9.07 2.35
N ALA A 103 2.41 -8.40 3.00
CA ALA A 103 2.67 -7.63 4.20
C ALA A 103 2.98 -8.55 5.38
N THR A 104 4.15 -8.38 6.00
CA THR A 104 4.56 -9.11 7.21
C THR A 104 4.40 -8.27 8.48
N GLY A 105 4.12 -6.98 8.34
CA GLY A 105 3.89 -6.06 9.46
C GLY A 105 3.72 -4.62 8.98
N VAL A 106 3.21 -3.78 9.87
CA VAL A 106 3.05 -2.34 9.64
C VAL A 106 3.71 -1.58 10.80
N GLN A 107 4.62 -0.67 10.48
CA GLN A 107 5.29 0.20 11.42
C GLN A 107 4.64 1.59 11.40
N THR A 108 4.26 2.08 12.57
CA THR A 108 3.62 3.38 12.77
C THR A 108 4.42 4.30 13.70
N ASP A 109 5.66 3.93 14.08
CA ASP A 109 6.52 4.68 15.01
C ASP A 109 6.84 6.11 14.53
N GLN A 110 6.64 6.39 13.24
CA GLN A 110 6.86 7.69 12.61
C GLN A 110 5.55 8.41 12.28
N VAL A 111 4.42 7.96 12.83
CA VAL A 111 3.11 8.59 12.70
C VAL A 111 2.76 9.32 14.00
N THR A 112 2.37 10.59 13.87
CA THR A 112 1.80 11.38 14.97
C THR A 112 0.28 11.45 14.81
N VAL A 113 -0.45 11.23 15.89
CA VAL A 113 -1.91 11.46 15.93
C VAL A 113 -2.16 12.88 16.43
N GLY A 114 -2.90 13.70 15.69
CA GLY A 114 -3.28 15.05 16.12
C GLY A 114 -3.87 15.93 15.04
#